data_AF-A0A966RQK0-F1
#
_entry.id   AF-A0A966RQK0-F1
#
_cell.length_a   1.000
_cell.length_b   1.000
_cell.length_c   1.000
_cell.angle_alpha   90.00
_cell.angle_beta   90.00
_cell.angle_gamma   90.00
#
_symmetry.space_group_name_H-M   'P 1'
#
loop_
_entity.id
_entity.type
_entity.pdbx_description
1 polymer ?
#
loop_
_entity_poly.entity_id
_entity_poly.type
_entity_poly.pdbx_seq_one_letter_code
_entity_poly.pdbx_strand_id
1 'polypeptide(L)'
;MNTSFEYIVESAWLAEHLDDPNVVVLDTTTHLVPREDKPYDIVSGRSDFEAAHIPGAQFVDLDKELSDPNQPAHLRFMLPSMQVFA
;
A
#
# COMPACT_ATOMS: atom_id res chain seq x y z
N MET A 1 -1.33 -10.78 29.01
CA MET A 1 -1.61 -11.53 27.76
C MET A 1 -0.67 -10.96 26.71
N ASN A 2 0.29 -11.75 26.24
CA ASN A 2 1.25 -11.32 25.23
C ASN A 2 0.70 -11.77 23.87
N THR A 3 -0.13 -10.94 23.24
CA THR A 3 -0.59 -11.18 21.87
C THR A 3 0.48 -10.66 20.93
N SER A 4 1.50 -11.46 20.68
CA SER A 4 2.43 -11.21 19.57
C SER A 4 1.67 -11.38 18.27
N PHE A 5 1.42 -10.27 17.58
CA PHE A 5 0.98 -10.29 16.19
C PHE A 5 2.21 -10.54 15.33
N GLU A 6 2.37 -11.76 14.81
CA GLU A 6 3.54 -12.16 14.01
C GLU A 6 3.89 -11.18 12.89
N TYR A 7 2.89 -10.46 12.37
CA TYR A 7 3.01 -9.55 11.23
C TYR A 7 2.71 -8.08 11.54
N ILE A 8 2.56 -7.70 12.81
CA ILE A 8 2.31 -6.30 13.20
C ILE A 8 3.38 -5.85 14.18
N VAL A 9 3.97 -4.69 13.91
CA VAL A 9 4.99 -4.06 14.75
C VAL A 9 4.50 -2.72 15.28
N GLU A 10 5.03 -2.32 16.43
CA GLU A 10 4.80 -1.00 16.99
C GLU A 10 5.62 0.06 16.25
N SER A 11 5.14 1.31 16.22
CA SER A 11 5.85 2.43 15.59
C SER A 11 7.25 2.68 16.19
N ALA A 12 7.43 2.40 17.49
CA ALA A 12 8.73 2.48 18.15
C ALA A 12 9.74 1.48 17.59
N TRP A 13 9.31 0.24 17.33
CA TRP A 13 10.16 -0.76 16.68
C TRP A 13 10.58 -0.28 15.29
N LEU A 14 9.62 0.23 14.50
CA LEU A 14 9.94 0.72 13.16
C LEU A 14 10.96 1.86 13.21
N ALA A 15 10.79 2.82 14.12
CA ALA A 15 11.73 3.94 14.29
C ALA A 15 13.17 3.47 14.61
N GLU A 16 13.31 2.39 15.39
CA GLU A 16 14.62 1.78 15.72
C GLU A 16 15.25 1.01 14.55
N HIS A 17 14.48 0.67 13.51
CA HIS A 17 14.90 -0.18 12.39
C HIS A 17 14.89 0.53 11.02
N LEU A 18 14.69 1.86 10.97
CA LEU A 18 14.66 2.60 9.70
C LEU A 18 15.97 2.52 8.91
N ASP A 19 17.10 2.33 9.58
CA ASP A 19 18.42 2.17 8.97
C ASP A 19 18.81 0.70 8.71
N ASP A 20 17.96 -0.27 9.06
CA ASP A 20 18.23 -1.69 8.81
C ASP A 20 18.04 -2.00 7.31
N PRO A 21 19.09 -2.44 6.59
CA PRO A 21 18.98 -2.75 5.16
C PRO A 21 18.05 -3.93 4.85
N ASN A 22 17.61 -4.69 5.85
CA ASN A 22 16.65 -5.78 5.70
C ASN A 22 15.19 -5.34 5.90
N VAL A 23 14.96 -4.06 6.23
CA VAL A 23 13.61 -3.50 6.42
C VAL A 23 13.30 -2.53 5.29
N VAL A 24 12.22 -2.80 4.56
CA VAL A 24 11.69 -1.89 3.53
C VAL A 24 10.29 -1.46 3.94
N VAL A 25 10.10 -0.15 4.06
CA VAL A 25 8.79 0.44 4.36
C VAL A 25 8.09 0.74 3.04
N LEU A 26 6.92 0.13 2.82
CA LEU A 26 6.07 0.38 1.67
C LEU A 26 4.79 1.07 2.13
N ASP A 27 4.51 2.24 1.56
CA ASP A 27 3.23 2.91 1.68
C ASP A 27 2.35 2.50 0.48
N THR A 28 1.19 1.91 0.77
CA THR A 28 0.23 1.43 -0.23
C THR A 28 -1.11 2.17 -0.16
N THR A 29 -1.10 3.39 0.39
CA THR A 29 -2.32 4.18 0.63
C THR A 29 -3.12 4.39 -0.65
N THR A 30 -4.41 4.05 -0.59
CA THR A 30 -5.39 4.27 -1.65
C THR A 30 -6.67 4.81 -1.02
N HIS A 31 -7.22 5.87 -1.61
CA HIS A 31 -8.46 6.50 -1.15
C HIS A 31 -9.64 6.04 -1.99
N LEU A 32 -10.74 5.69 -1.32
CA LEU A 32 -12.03 5.43 -1.94
C LEU A 32 -12.92 6.65 -1.73
N VAL A 33 -13.11 7.44 -2.79
CA VAL A 33 -13.87 8.70 -2.72
C VAL A 33 -15.30 8.45 -3.20
N PRO A 34 -16.33 8.55 -2.33
CA PRO A 34 -17.72 8.27 -2.72
C PRO A 34 -18.21 9.14 -3.88
N ARG A 35 -19.12 8.59 -4.69
CA ARG A 35 -19.73 9.26 -5.85
C ARG A 35 -21.24 9.04 -5.88
N GLU A 36 -21.96 9.93 -6.57
CA GLU A 36 -23.42 9.79 -6.74
C GLU A 36 -23.78 8.77 -7.83
N ASP A 37 -22.95 8.68 -8.88
CA ASP A 37 -23.20 7.89 -10.09
C ASP A 37 -22.58 6.48 -10.06
N LYS A 38 -21.71 6.21 -9.08
CA LYS A 38 -21.05 4.91 -8.85
C LYS A 38 -20.61 4.80 -7.38
N PRO A 39 -20.20 3.62 -6.87
CA PRO A 39 -19.83 3.47 -5.46
C PRO A 39 -18.72 4.40 -5.00
N TYR A 40 -17.63 4.53 -5.78
CA TYR A 40 -16.49 5.39 -5.47
C TYR A 40 -15.56 5.59 -6.67
N ASP A 41 -14.75 6.65 -6.61
CA ASP A 41 -13.49 6.80 -7.33
C ASP A 41 -12.35 6.17 -6.52
N ILE A 42 -11.36 5.63 -7.22
CA ILE A 42 -10.11 5.15 -6.63
C ILE A 42 -9.05 6.22 -6.90
N VAL A 43 -8.48 6.76 -5.83
CA VAL A 43 -7.46 7.81 -5.91
C VAL A 43 -6.20 7.32 -5.22
N SER A 44 -5.09 7.37 -5.96
CA SER A 44 -3.76 7.02 -5.45
C SER A 44 -3.35 7.96 -4.32
N GLY A 45 -2.84 7.40 -3.21
CA GLY A 45 -2.30 8.19 -2.09
C GLY A 45 -0.93 8.84 -2.38
N ARG A 46 -0.41 8.70 -3.60
CA ARG A 46 0.93 9.19 -3.98
C ARG A 46 1.16 10.67 -3.64
N SER A 47 0.16 11.54 -3.83
CA SER A 47 0.29 12.96 -3.50
C SER A 47 0.50 13.20 -2.01
N ASP A 48 -0.14 12.39 -1.16
CA ASP A 48 -0.02 12.50 0.29
C ASP A 48 1.34 11.99 0.74
N PHE A 49 1.79 10.87 0.18
CA PHE A 49 3.13 10.34 0.38
C PHE A 49 4.21 11.37 0.00
N GLU A 50 4.09 12.00 -1.17
CA GLU A 50 5.02 13.05 -1.62
C GLU A 50 5.00 14.27 -0.69
N ALA A 51 3.87 14.61 -0.09
CA ALA A 51 3.76 15.69 0.88
C ALA A 51 4.44 15.35 2.22
N ALA A 52 4.27 14.12 2.71
CA ALA A 52 4.96 13.61 3.89
C ALA A 52 4.90 12.07 3.95
N HIS A 53 6.03 11.44 4.31
CA HIS A 53 6.13 9.99 4.51
C HIS A 53 7.21 9.64 5.53
N ILE A 54 7.23 8.37 5.94
CA ILE A 54 8.27 7.82 6.80
C ILE A 54 9.62 7.85 6.05
N PRO A 55 10.73 8.30 6.67
CA PRO A 55 12.04 8.33 6.00
C PRO A 55 12.42 6.97 5.39
N GLY A 56 12.90 6.98 4.15
CA GLY A 56 13.31 5.77 3.44
C GLY A 56 12.16 4.90 2.89
N ALA A 57 10.90 5.24 3.19
CA ALA A 57 9.77 4.54 2.63
C ALA A 57 9.69 4.72 1.10
N GLN A 58 9.04 3.76 0.44
CA GLN A 58 8.67 3.84 -0.97
C GLN A 58 7.16 3.74 -1.10
N PHE A 59 6.59 4.44 -2.08
CA PHE A 59 5.17 4.33 -2.38
C PHE A 59 4.93 3.28 -3.48
N VAL A 60 3.95 2.41 -3.26
CA VAL A 60 3.52 1.41 -4.24
C VAL A 60 2.02 1.55 -4.46
N ASP A 61 1.61 1.87 -5.69
CA ASP A 61 0.22 2.09 -6.04
C ASP A 61 -0.56 0.77 -6.02
N LEU A 62 -1.50 0.63 -5.09
CA LEU A 62 -2.26 -0.61 -4.93
C LEU A 62 -3.07 -0.96 -6.19
N ASP A 63 -3.75 0.01 -6.81
CA ASP A 63 -4.60 -0.22 -7.98
C ASP A 63 -3.79 -0.49 -9.25
N LYS A 64 -2.64 0.18 -9.40
CA LYS A 64 -1.86 0.16 -10.66
C LYS A 64 -0.66 -0.78 -10.64
N GLU A 65 -0.03 -1.01 -9.49
CA GLU A 65 1.25 -1.73 -9.37
C GLU A 65 1.10 -3.06 -8.62
N LEU A 66 0.20 -3.15 -7.63
CA LEU A 66 -0.01 -4.39 -6.84
C LEU A 66 -1.26 -5.18 -7.24
N SER A 67 -1.98 -4.77 -8.28
CA SER A 67 -3.18 -5.43 -8.78
C SER A 67 -3.00 -5.95 -10.20
N ASP A 68 -3.79 -6.94 -10.61
CA ASP A 68 -3.73 -7.51 -11.96
C ASP A 68 -4.08 -6.46 -13.05
N PRO A 69 -3.14 -6.02 -13.90
CA PRO A 69 -3.44 -5.01 -14.91
C PRO A 69 -4.38 -5.52 -16.01
N ASN A 70 -4.61 -6.82 -16.12
CA ASN A 70 -5.42 -7.44 -17.18
C ASN A 70 -6.86 -7.74 -16.75
N GLN A 71 -7.25 -7.35 -15.53
CA GLN A 71 -8.58 -7.56 -15.00
C GLN A 71 -9.66 -6.74 -15.73
N PRO A 72 -10.92 -7.22 -15.82
CA PRO A 72 -12.04 -6.41 -16.27
C PRO A 72 -12.17 -5.14 -15.41
N ALA A 73 -12.43 -3.98 -16.03
CA ALA A 73 -12.42 -2.68 -15.33
C ALA A 73 -13.38 -2.54 -14.13
N HIS A 74 -14.39 -3.41 -14.02
CA HIS A 74 -15.33 -3.44 -12.89
C HIS A 74 -14.82 -4.24 -11.68
N LEU A 75 -13.78 -5.06 -11.86
CA LEU A 75 -13.09 -5.77 -10.80
C LEU A 75 -11.81 -4.99 -10.49
N ARG A 76 -11.68 -4.53 -9.25
CA ARG A 76 -10.53 -3.76 -8.78
C ARG A 76 -9.81 -4.56 -7.71
N PHE A 77 -8.51 -4.35 -7.59
CA PHE A 77 -7.68 -5.00 -6.57
C PHE A 77 -7.59 -6.53 -6.69
N MET A 78 -7.63 -7.07 -7.91
CA MET A 78 -7.44 -8.51 -8.10
C MET A 78 -5.98 -8.87 -7.91
N LEU A 79 -5.74 -10.04 -7.34
CA LEU A 79 -4.41 -10.58 -7.12
C LEU A 79 -3.67 -10.68 -8.47
N PRO A 80 -2.50 -10.04 -8.62
CA PRO A 80 -1.71 -10.15 -9.85
C PRO A 80 -1.14 -11.56 -9.99
N SER A 81 -0.80 -11.92 -11.23
CA SER A 81 0.02 -13.11 -11.45
C SER A 81 1.40 -12.93 -10.82
N MET A 82 2.06 -14.03 -10.45
CA MET A 82 3.44 -14.01 -9.94
C MET A 82 4.40 -13.27 -10.87
N GLN A 83 4.18 -13.34 -12.19
CA GLN A 83 5.06 -12.71 -13.19
C GLN A 83 4.83 -11.20 -13.32
N VAL A 84 3.67 -10.71 -12.88
CA VAL A 84 3.39 -9.27 -12.78
C VAL A 84 3.92 -8.71 -11.47
N PHE A 85 3.91 -9.50 -10.40
CA PHE A 85 4.39 -9.10 -9.07
C PHE A 85 5.92 -9.17 -8.91
N ALA A 86 6.58 -10.13 -9.57
CA ALA A 86 8.03 -10.38 -9.47
C ALA A 86 8.87 -9.48 -10.37
#